data_AF-A0A6A6MLE7-F1
#
_entry.id   AF-A0A6A6MLE7-F1
#
_cell.length_a   1.000
_cell.length_b   1.000
_cell.length_c   1.000
_cell.angle_alpha   90.00
_cell.angle_beta   90.00
_cell.angle_gamma   90.00
#
_symmetry.space_group_name_H-M   'P 1'
#
loop_
_entity.id
_entity.type
_entity.pdbx_description
1 polymer ?
#
loop_
_entity_poly.entity_id
_entity_poly.type
_entity_poly.pdbx_seq_one_letter_code
_entity_poly.pdbx_strand_id
1 'polypeptide(L)'
;MARESSNSDLQILLDSIKSSDVVESRVQLLAKLRESDLPEKTYLASIVESLTTFWEDFTCLDASQCMLNKAILLVAAKYVDSDLSGCLVQFLALGTKASTWCGKHLKMTLMSSADSQEEEHCDCFFQLLLDFLSLSAAIVMALTRYPFLTDNDSTIIVERFVSEQLNLTKDVVSETKRINNYGSEILKVAQMVIDAVMRLCKEYSLAVNWIPGMQDLRRMKTAWTIKKLILGTML
;
A
#
# COMPACT_ATOMS: atom_id res chain seq x y z
N MET A 1 -23.50 19.50 -14.90
CA MET A 1 -24.43 18.44 -15.37
C MET A 1 -23.76 17.07 -15.53
N ALA A 2 -22.98 16.77 -16.59
CA ALA A 2 -22.41 15.41 -16.76
C ALA A 2 -21.42 14.97 -15.66
N ARG A 3 -20.56 15.88 -15.17
CA ARG A 3 -19.58 15.58 -14.10
C ARG A 3 -20.19 15.47 -12.70
N GLU A 4 -21.24 16.23 -12.43
CA GLU A 4 -21.97 16.14 -11.15
C GLU A 4 -22.74 14.82 -11.06
N SER A 5 -23.27 14.30 -12.17
CA SER A 5 -23.84 12.95 -12.21
C SER A 5 -22.77 11.90 -11.93
N SER A 6 -21.59 12.01 -12.54
CA SER A 6 -20.48 11.07 -12.31
C SER A 6 -20.05 10.97 -10.84
N ASN A 7 -19.97 12.10 -10.11
CA ASN A 7 -19.61 12.07 -8.69
C ASN A 7 -20.74 11.47 -7.82
N SER A 8 -22.00 11.72 -8.18
CA SER A 8 -23.16 11.10 -7.52
C SER A 8 -23.17 9.59 -7.73
N ASP A 9 -22.87 9.13 -8.95
CA ASP A 9 -22.83 7.71 -9.30
C ASP A 9 -21.71 6.97 -8.55
N LEU A 10 -20.54 7.62 -8.41
CA LEU A 10 -19.45 7.10 -7.58
C LEU A 10 -19.84 6.99 -6.10
N GLN A 11 -20.56 7.98 -5.56
CA GLN A 11 -20.98 7.94 -4.15
C GLN A 11 -21.97 6.79 -3.91
N ILE A 12 -22.94 6.62 -4.80
CA ILE A 12 -23.88 5.49 -4.75
C ILE A 12 -23.13 4.16 -4.79
N LEU A 13 -22.07 4.07 -5.61
CA LEU A 13 -21.25 2.86 -5.70
C LEU A 13 -20.47 2.59 -4.39
N LEU A 14 -19.87 3.61 -3.78
CA LEU A 14 -19.20 3.49 -2.48
C LEU A 14 -20.17 3.06 -1.37
N ASP A 15 -21.37 3.66 -1.34
CA ASP A 15 -22.40 3.31 -0.36
C ASP A 15 -22.91 1.87 -0.56
N SER A 16 -22.99 1.43 -1.81
CA SER A 16 -23.34 0.04 -2.17
C SER A 16 -22.26 -0.95 -1.72
N ILE A 17 -20.97 -0.61 -1.89
CA ILE A 17 -19.86 -1.45 -1.37
C ILE A 17 -19.94 -1.55 0.14
N LYS A 18 -20.17 -0.41 0.82
CA LYS A 18 -20.21 -0.33 2.28
C LYS A 18 -21.36 -1.12 2.90
N SER A 19 -22.52 -1.14 2.25
CA SER A 19 -23.74 -1.80 2.74
C SER A 19 -23.84 -3.28 2.38
N SER A 20 -22.95 -3.79 1.53
CA SER A 20 -22.97 -5.19 1.10
C SER A 20 -22.28 -6.10 2.13
N ASP A 21 -23.06 -6.98 2.75
CA ASP A 21 -22.54 -8.03 3.66
C ASP A 21 -21.87 -9.20 2.92
N VAL A 22 -22.09 -9.32 1.60
CA VAL A 22 -21.54 -10.40 0.77
C VAL A 22 -20.19 -9.99 0.18
N VAL A 23 -19.14 -10.79 0.41
CA VAL A 23 -17.76 -10.51 -0.05
C VAL A 23 -17.67 -10.43 -1.57
N GLU A 24 -18.26 -11.40 -2.28
CA GLU A 24 -18.23 -11.50 -3.74
C GLU A 24 -18.93 -10.30 -4.39
N SER A 25 -20.02 -9.83 -3.77
CA SER A 25 -20.72 -8.61 -4.23
C SER A 25 -19.84 -7.37 -4.08
N ARG A 26 -19.13 -7.24 -2.96
CA ARG A 26 -18.15 -6.15 -2.76
C ARG A 26 -17.02 -6.21 -3.78
N VAL A 27 -16.48 -7.40 -4.09
CA VAL A 27 -15.45 -7.59 -5.14
C VAL A 27 -15.95 -7.10 -6.49
N GLN A 28 -17.17 -7.47 -6.90
CA GLN A 28 -17.75 -7.02 -8.17
C GLN A 28 -17.99 -5.50 -8.21
N LEU A 29 -18.43 -4.91 -7.11
CA LEU A 29 -18.64 -3.47 -7.01
C LEU A 29 -17.31 -2.70 -7.02
N LEU A 30 -16.26 -3.22 -6.40
CA LEU A 30 -14.90 -2.67 -6.48
C LEU A 30 -14.33 -2.76 -7.89
N ALA A 31 -14.59 -3.85 -8.61
CA ALA A 31 -14.23 -3.96 -10.02
C ALA A 31 -14.94 -2.87 -10.86
N LYS A 32 -16.23 -2.62 -10.62
CA LYS A 32 -16.94 -1.49 -11.26
C LYS A 32 -16.31 -0.15 -10.90
N LEU A 33 -15.96 0.06 -9.63
CA LEU A 33 -15.31 1.29 -9.16
C LEU A 33 -13.95 1.51 -9.82
N ARG A 34 -13.21 0.42 -10.07
CA ARG A 34 -11.96 0.44 -10.82
C ARG A 34 -12.18 0.85 -12.27
N GLU A 35 -13.29 0.53 -12.90
CA GLU A 35 -13.53 0.90 -14.31
C GLU A 35 -14.08 2.34 -14.46
N SER A 36 -14.67 2.93 -13.42
CA SER A 36 -15.22 4.30 -13.43
C SER A 36 -14.16 5.38 -13.68
N ASP A 37 -14.50 6.45 -14.40
CA ASP A 37 -13.57 7.54 -14.77
C ASP A 37 -12.87 8.22 -13.58
N LEU A 38 -11.71 8.86 -13.86
CA LEU A 38 -10.91 9.56 -12.86
C LEU A 38 -11.73 10.69 -12.21
N PRO A 39 -11.87 10.68 -10.88
CA PRO A 39 -12.61 11.71 -10.17
C PRO A 39 -11.73 12.95 -9.91
N GLU A 40 -12.35 14.04 -9.44
CA GLU A 40 -11.61 15.21 -8.97
C GLU A 40 -10.69 14.86 -7.79
N LYS A 41 -9.57 15.57 -7.64
CA LYS A 41 -8.57 15.30 -6.59
C LYS A 41 -9.16 15.24 -5.17
N THR A 42 -10.12 16.11 -4.88
CA THR A 42 -10.83 16.16 -3.59
C THR A 42 -11.63 14.89 -3.33
N TYR A 43 -12.14 14.26 -4.38
CA TYR A 43 -12.92 13.03 -4.31
C TYR A 43 -12.02 11.79 -4.23
N LEU A 44 -10.81 11.85 -4.80
CA LEU A 44 -9.82 10.78 -4.68
C LEU A 44 -9.44 10.47 -3.23
N ALA A 45 -9.23 11.49 -2.40
CA ALA A 45 -8.93 11.29 -0.98
C ALA A 45 -10.06 10.50 -0.27
N SER A 46 -11.32 10.85 -0.53
CA SER A 46 -12.50 10.18 0.03
C SER A 46 -12.65 8.73 -0.46
N ILE A 47 -12.34 8.46 -1.72
CA ILE A 47 -12.31 7.09 -2.24
C ILE A 47 -11.27 6.27 -1.48
N VAL A 48 -10.04 6.74 -1.35
CA VAL A 48 -8.96 5.98 -0.70
C VAL A 48 -9.24 5.78 0.80
N GLU A 49 -9.87 6.75 1.46
CA GLU A 49 -10.36 6.61 2.82
C GLU A 49 -11.47 5.54 2.93
N SER A 50 -12.38 5.48 1.95
CA SER A 50 -13.40 4.43 1.85
C SER A 50 -12.75 3.06 1.62
N LEU A 51 -11.76 2.95 0.73
CA LEU A 51 -10.97 1.73 0.52
C LEU A 51 -10.30 1.26 1.81
N THR A 52 -9.77 2.18 2.61
CA THR A 52 -9.16 1.88 3.92
C THR A 52 -10.18 1.34 4.92
N THR A 53 -11.44 1.80 4.82
CA THR A 53 -12.56 1.32 5.62
C THR A 53 -13.05 -0.06 5.15
N PHE A 54 -13.01 -0.32 3.85
CA PHE A 54 -13.41 -1.60 3.26
C PHE A 54 -12.38 -2.72 3.50
N TRP A 55 -11.14 -2.36 3.82
CA TRP A 55 -10.07 -3.31 4.10
C TRP A 55 -10.40 -4.22 5.28
N GLU A 56 -10.34 -5.53 5.06
CA GLU A 56 -10.58 -6.53 6.11
C GLU A 56 -9.28 -6.92 6.79
N ASP A 57 -9.20 -6.65 8.11
CA ASP A 57 -8.00 -6.88 8.92
C ASP A 57 -7.86 -8.32 9.44
N PHE A 58 -8.93 -9.13 9.33
CA PHE A 58 -8.91 -10.53 9.74
C PHE A 58 -8.25 -11.43 8.69
N THR A 59 -7.81 -12.60 9.15
CA THR A 59 -7.08 -13.58 8.36
C THR A 59 -8.05 -14.45 7.58
N CYS A 60 -7.63 -14.93 6.41
CA CYS A 60 -8.50 -15.69 5.53
C CYS A 60 -8.90 -17.04 6.11
N LEU A 61 -10.17 -17.41 5.93
CA LEU A 61 -10.64 -18.80 6.07
C LEU A 61 -10.58 -19.53 4.72
N ASP A 62 -10.74 -18.79 3.62
CA ASP A 62 -10.69 -19.24 2.21
C ASP A 62 -10.12 -18.11 1.31
N ALA A 63 -10.20 -18.23 -0.02
CA ALA A 63 -9.71 -17.20 -0.95
C ALA A 63 -10.48 -15.84 -0.90
N SER A 64 -11.64 -15.76 -0.26
CA SER A 64 -12.55 -14.60 -0.36
C SER A 64 -11.95 -13.30 0.17
N GLN A 65 -11.30 -13.32 1.33
CA GLN A 65 -10.63 -12.14 1.89
C GLN A 65 -9.43 -11.70 1.03
N CYS A 66 -8.68 -12.65 0.48
CA CYS A 66 -7.62 -12.35 -0.49
C CYS A 66 -8.20 -11.68 -1.75
N MET A 67 -9.31 -12.19 -2.29
CA MET A 67 -9.97 -11.58 -3.45
C MET A 67 -10.46 -10.16 -3.18
N LEU A 68 -11.07 -9.93 -2.01
CA LEU A 68 -11.56 -8.61 -1.60
C LEU A 68 -10.41 -7.60 -1.45
N ASN A 69 -9.41 -7.94 -0.63
CA ASN A 69 -8.28 -7.05 -0.38
C ASN A 69 -7.49 -6.79 -1.67
N LYS A 70 -7.37 -7.78 -2.56
CA LYS A 70 -6.79 -7.59 -3.90
C LYS A 70 -7.60 -6.59 -4.74
N ALA A 71 -8.93 -6.73 -4.77
CA ALA A 71 -9.79 -5.80 -5.49
C ALA A 71 -9.63 -4.35 -4.98
N ILE A 72 -9.52 -4.16 -3.66
CA ILE A 72 -9.25 -2.86 -3.04
C ILE A 72 -7.90 -2.29 -3.54
N LEU A 73 -6.84 -3.10 -3.54
CA LEU A 73 -5.52 -2.65 -4.02
C LEU A 73 -5.54 -2.30 -5.51
N LEU A 74 -6.26 -3.04 -6.34
CA LEU A 74 -6.38 -2.74 -7.76
C LEU A 74 -7.11 -1.43 -8.03
N VAL A 75 -8.10 -1.07 -7.21
CA VAL A 75 -8.71 0.26 -7.25
C VAL A 75 -7.69 1.33 -6.84
N ALA A 76 -6.94 1.12 -5.75
CA ALA A 76 -5.91 2.08 -5.33
C ALA A 76 -4.80 2.27 -6.39
N ALA A 77 -4.35 1.18 -7.02
CA ALA A 77 -3.34 1.19 -8.06
C ALA A 77 -3.76 1.97 -9.31
N LYS A 78 -5.05 2.00 -9.65
CA LYS A 78 -5.54 2.85 -10.74
C LYS A 78 -5.20 4.33 -10.53
N TYR A 79 -5.21 4.78 -9.28
CA TYR A 79 -5.07 6.20 -8.96
C TYR A 79 -3.65 6.59 -8.55
N VAL A 80 -2.74 5.63 -8.33
CA VAL A 80 -1.37 5.92 -7.82
C VAL A 80 -0.52 6.74 -8.80
N ASP A 81 -0.76 6.60 -10.09
CA ASP A 81 -0.07 7.37 -11.14
C ASP A 81 -0.63 8.80 -11.30
N SER A 82 -1.74 9.12 -10.62
CA SER A 82 -2.28 10.48 -10.57
C SER A 82 -1.45 11.36 -9.62
N ASP A 83 -1.70 12.67 -9.64
CA ASP A 83 -1.10 13.59 -8.68
C ASP A 83 -1.65 13.33 -7.26
N LEU A 84 -0.84 12.67 -6.42
CA LEU A 84 -1.20 12.27 -5.04
C LEU A 84 -1.09 13.40 -4.00
N SER A 85 -0.71 14.63 -4.39
CA SER A 85 -0.47 15.74 -3.44
C SER A 85 -1.62 15.99 -2.46
N GLY A 86 -2.88 15.74 -2.87
CA GLY A 86 -4.07 15.93 -2.03
C GLY A 86 -4.55 14.70 -1.25
N CYS A 87 -3.96 13.53 -1.46
CA CYS A 87 -4.46 12.26 -0.90
C CYS A 87 -3.35 11.31 -0.42
N LEU A 88 -2.10 11.76 -0.38
CA LEU A 88 -0.95 10.92 -0.05
C LEU A 88 -1.09 10.26 1.32
N VAL A 89 -1.58 11.00 2.32
CA VAL A 89 -1.79 10.49 3.68
C VAL A 89 -2.77 9.31 3.70
N GLN A 90 -3.85 9.38 2.91
CA GLN A 90 -4.83 8.30 2.78
C GLN A 90 -4.22 7.06 2.13
N PHE A 91 -3.39 7.24 1.10
CA PHE A 91 -2.65 6.13 0.48
C PHE A 91 -1.67 5.46 1.46
N LEU A 92 -0.96 6.25 2.26
CA LEU A 92 -0.05 5.72 3.29
C LEU A 92 -0.80 4.96 4.38
N ALA A 93 -1.99 5.42 4.77
CA ALA A 93 -2.85 4.73 5.74
C ALA A 93 -3.32 3.37 5.21
N LEU A 94 -3.86 3.33 3.98
CA LEU A 94 -4.22 2.07 3.31
C LEU A 94 -3.02 1.14 3.18
N GLY A 95 -1.90 1.68 2.69
CA GLY A 95 -0.67 0.92 2.50
C GLY A 95 -0.10 0.35 3.80
N THR A 96 -0.22 1.08 4.91
CA THR A 96 0.19 0.58 6.23
C THR A 96 -0.63 -0.64 6.65
N LYS A 97 -1.97 -0.55 6.54
CA LYS A 97 -2.88 -1.67 6.83
C LYS A 97 -2.56 -2.89 5.96
N ALA A 98 -2.44 -2.68 4.66
CA ALA A 98 -2.14 -3.72 3.70
C ALA A 98 -0.80 -4.39 3.99
N SER A 99 0.22 -3.62 4.39
CA SER A 99 1.54 -4.15 4.76
C SER A 99 1.47 -5.07 5.98
N THR A 100 0.84 -4.60 7.06
CA THR A 100 0.70 -5.38 8.29
C THR A 100 -0.10 -6.65 8.04
N TRP A 101 -1.19 -6.58 7.26
CA TRP A 101 -1.99 -7.73 6.89
C TRP A 101 -1.18 -8.73 6.05
N CYS A 102 -0.50 -8.26 5.00
CA CYS A 102 0.34 -9.10 4.13
C CYS A 102 1.43 -9.82 4.92
N GLY A 103 2.11 -9.14 5.84
CA GLY A 103 3.17 -9.75 6.65
C GLY A 103 2.65 -10.85 7.58
N LYS A 104 1.47 -10.64 8.19
CA LYS A 104 0.80 -11.68 8.98
C LYS A 104 0.38 -12.85 8.09
N HIS A 105 -0.27 -12.54 6.96
CA HIS A 105 -0.81 -13.53 6.04
C HIS A 105 0.29 -14.40 5.40
N LEU A 106 1.44 -13.80 5.07
CA LEU A 106 2.63 -14.50 4.60
C LEU A 106 3.10 -15.55 5.63
N LYS A 107 3.22 -15.16 6.90
CA LYS A 107 3.64 -16.07 7.97
C LYS A 107 2.68 -17.24 8.12
N MET A 108 1.37 -16.99 8.12
CA MET A 108 0.37 -18.06 8.21
C MET A 108 0.44 -18.99 7.02
N THR A 109 0.50 -18.44 5.81
CA THR A 109 0.59 -19.22 4.55
C THR A 109 1.80 -20.14 4.54
N LEU A 110 2.95 -19.63 5.00
CA LEU A 110 4.17 -20.43 5.05
C LEU A 110 4.18 -21.44 6.21
N MET A 111 3.43 -21.22 7.29
CA MET A 111 3.39 -22.10 8.46
C MET A 111 2.40 -23.27 8.33
N SER A 112 1.35 -23.13 7.51
CA SER A 112 0.47 -24.24 7.18
C SER A 112 1.22 -25.29 6.36
N SER A 113 1.09 -26.58 6.73
CA SER A 113 1.64 -27.69 5.95
C SER A 113 1.07 -27.65 4.53
N ALA A 114 1.90 -27.91 3.52
CA ALA A 114 1.54 -27.84 2.09
C ALA A 114 0.26 -28.60 1.71
N ASP A 115 -0.11 -29.63 2.49
CA ASP A 115 -1.31 -30.45 2.27
C ASP A 115 -2.62 -29.82 2.81
N SER A 116 -2.56 -28.68 3.48
CA SER A 116 -3.72 -28.05 4.16
C SER A 116 -4.22 -26.76 3.52
N GLN A 117 -3.52 -26.22 2.52
CA GLN A 117 -3.93 -24.99 1.83
C GLN A 117 -4.48 -25.33 0.45
N GLU A 118 -5.62 -24.74 0.10
CA GLU A 118 -6.11 -24.75 -1.28
C GLU A 118 -5.12 -23.97 -2.16
N GLU A 119 -4.58 -24.61 -3.19
CA GLU A 119 -3.60 -24.01 -4.12
C GLU A 119 -4.08 -22.65 -4.67
N GLU A 120 -5.38 -22.54 -4.94
CA GLU A 120 -6.05 -21.31 -5.39
C GLU A 120 -5.96 -20.16 -4.38
N HIS A 121 -6.08 -20.43 -3.07
CA HIS A 121 -5.93 -19.42 -2.03
C HIS A 121 -4.50 -18.86 -2.00
N CYS A 122 -3.49 -19.74 -2.08
CA CYS A 122 -2.09 -19.35 -2.11
C CYS A 122 -1.76 -18.49 -3.34
N ASP A 123 -2.22 -18.91 -4.52
CA ASP A 123 -2.04 -18.15 -5.76
C ASP A 123 -2.70 -16.78 -5.67
N CYS A 124 -3.93 -16.71 -5.15
CA CYS A 124 -4.62 -15.45 -4.95
C CYS A 124 -3.85 -14.52 -3.99
N PHE A 125 -3.32 -15.05 -2.89
CA PHE A 125 -2.54 -14.29 -1.94
C PHE A 125 -1.22 -13.78 -2.53
N PHE A 126 -0.43 -14.62 -3.20
CA PHE A 126 0.85 -14.20 -3.75
C PHE A 126 0.69 -13.18 -4.89
N GLN A 127 -0.37 -13.28 -5.67
CA GLN A 127 -0.71 -12.24 -6.64
C GLN A 127 -1.10 -10.91 -5.95
N LEU A 128 -1.89 -10.97 -4.87
CA LEU A 128 -2.20 -9.78 -4.05
C LEU A 128 -0.91 -9.14 -3.51
N LEU A 129 0.00 -9.95 -2.98
CA LEU A 129 1.28 -9.48 -2.42
C LEU A 129 2.14 -8.79 -3.48
N LEU A 130 2.20 -9.35 -4.69
CA LEU A 130 2.89 -8.74 -5.83
C LEU A 130 2.27 -7.39 -6.21
N ASP A 131 0.94 -7.34 -6.35
CA ASP A 131 0.21 -6.12 -6.67
C ASP A 131 0.44 -5.05 -5.58
N PHE A 132 0.45 -5.47 -4.31
CA PHE A 132 0.70 -4.61 -3.17
C PHE A 132 2.11 -4.03 -3.16
N LEU A 133 3.16 -4.84 -3.31
CA LEU A 133 4.54 -4.36 -3.30
C LEU A 133 4.79 -3.37 -4.46
N SER A 134 4.18 -3.63 -5.62
CA SER A 134 4.23 -2.72 -6.77
C SER A 134 3.57 -1.38 -6.45
N LEU A 135 2.37 -1.40 -5.86
CA LEU A 135 1.68 -0.19 -5.40
C LEU A 135 2.51 0.56 -4.36
N SER A 136 3.09 -0.15 -3.39
CA SER A 136 3.94 0.45 -2.36
C SER A 136 5.16 1.16 -2.95
N ALA A 137 5.83 0.56 -3.92
CA ALA A 137 6.95 1.21 -4.61
C ALA A 137 6.49 2.53 -5.28
N ALA A 138 5.31 2.54 -5.92
CA ALA A 138 4.74 3.74 -6.53
C ALA A 138 4.39 4.82 -5.48
N ILE A 139 3.81 4.44 -4.33
CA ILE A 139 3.53 5.37 -3.22
C ILE A 139 4.82 5.97 -2.66
N VAL A 140 5.86 5.16 -2.44
CA VAL A 140 7.17 5.65 -1.96
C VAL A 140 7.81 6.57 -3.00
N MET A 141 7.70 6.24 -4.29
CA MET A 141 8.16 7.14 -5.36
C MET A 141 7.40 8.46 -5.37
N ALA A 142 6.09 8.46 -5.12
CA ALA A 142 5.31 9.68 -5.00
C ALA A 142 5.77 10.57 -3.83
N LEU A 143 6.15 9.97 -2.69
CA LEU A 143 6.72 10.71 -1.55
C LEU A 143 7.97 11.51 -1.93
N THR A 144 8.78 11.02 -2.88
CA THR A 144 9.97 11.76 -3.35
C THR A 144 9.62 13.08 -4.03
N ARG A 145 8.41 13.20 -4.59
CA ARG A 145 7.91 14.43 -5.25
C ARG A 145 7.29 15.41 -4.25
N TYR A 146 6.88 14.92 -3.08
CA TYR A 146 6.27 15.71 -2.01
C TYR A 146 6.99 15.51 -0.66
N PRO A 147 8.30 15.76 -0.57
CA PRO A 147 9.10 15.43 0.62
C PRO A 147 8.82 16.33 1.84
N PHE A 148 7.87 17.27 1.72
CA PHE A 148 7.56 18.28 2.72
C PHE A 148 6.12 18.14 3.25
N LEU A 149 5.84 17.04 3.95
CA LEU A 149 4.67 17.00 4.83
C LEU A 149 5.01 17.84 6.07
N THR A 150 4.35 18.99 6.21
CA THR A 150 4.74 20.02 7.19
C THR A 150 4.18 19.79 8.59
N ASP A 151 3.21 18.88 8.73
CA ASP A 151 2.60 18.54 10.02
C ASP A 151 3.20 17.26 10.62
N ASN A 152 3.21 17.19 11.96
CA ASN A 152 3.81 16.08 12.70
C ASN A 152 3.08 14.76 12.45
N ASP A 153 1.76 14.78 12.25
CA ASP A 153 0.94 13.57 12.13
C ASP A 153 1.23 12.86 10.81
N SER A 154 1.32 13.63 9.72
CA SER A 154 1.74 13.14 8.41
C SER A 154 3.15 12.54 8.43
N THR A 155 4.08 13.11 9.20
CA THR A 155 5.44 12.56 9.35
C THR A 155 5.41 11.19 10.03
N ILE A 156 4.63 11.03 11.09
CA ILE A 156 4.46 9.74 11.79
C ILE A 156 3.87 8.69 10.86
N ILE A 157 2.92 9.08 10.00
CA ILE A 157 2.28 8.18 9.03
C ILE A 157 3.31 7.70 7.99
N VAL A 158 4.18 8.58 7.48
CA VAL A 158 5.27 8.21 6.56
C VAL A 158 6.24 7.26 7.22
N GLU A 159 6.74 7.58 8.42
CA GLU A 159 7.69 6.75 9.15
C GLU A 159 7.14 5.34 9.40
N ARG A 160 5.87 5.26 9.83
CA ARG A 160 5.18 3.99 10.05
C ARG A 160 5.05 3.20 8.76
N PHE A 161 4.56 3.83 7.68
CA PHE A 161 4.41 3.15 6.39
C PHE A 161 5.75 2.59 5.88
N VAL A 162 6.80 3.41 5.86
CA VAL A 162 8.13 2.99 5.39
C VAL A 162 8.69 1.86 6.25
N SER A 163 8.51 1.93 7.58
CA SER A 163 8.93 0.86 8.49
C SER A 163 8.23 -0.47 8.19
N GLU A 164 6.91 -0.43 8.02
CA GLU A 164 6.11 -1.62 7.69
C GLU A 164 6.49 -2.18 6.31
N GLN A 165 6.78 -1.32 5.31
CA GLN A 165 7.25 -1.77 4.00
C GLN A 165 8.60 -2.48 4.07
N LEU A 166 9.57 -1.93 4.83
CA LEU A 166 10.88 -2.55 4.99
C LEU A 166 10.79 -3.89 5.73
N ASN A 167 9.94 -3.97 6.75
CA ASN A 167 9.68 -5.22 7.47
C ASN A 167 9.08 -6.29 6.56
N LEU A 168 8.03 -5.93 5.79
CA LEU A 168 7.42 -6.87 4.84
C LEU A 168 8.41 -7.30 3.76
N THR A 169 9.17 -6.35 3.20
CA THR A 169 10.19 -6.63 2.18
C THR A 169 11.24 -7.59 2.72
N LYS A 170 11.70 -7.41 3.96
CA LYS A 170 12.63 -8.32 4.63
C LYS A 170 12.04 -9.72 4.75
N ASP A 171 10.82 -9.84 5.28
CA ASP A 171 10.13 -11.11 5.47
C ASP A 171 9.93 -11.83 4.10
N VAL A 172 9.60 -11.09 3.05
CA VAL A 172 9.43 -11.64 1.70
C VAL A 172 10.75 -12.14 1.11
N VAL A 173 11.83 -11.35 1.24
CA VAL A 173 13.15 -11.72 0.72
C VAL A 173 13.70 -12.96 1.45
N SER A 174 13.54 -13.05 2.77
CA SER A 174 14.00 -14.22 3.53
C SER A 174 13.27 -15.50 3.13
N GLU A 175 11.97 -15.38 2.82
CA GLU A 175 11.12 -16.52 2.50
C GLU A 175 11.00 -16.82 1.00
N THR A 176 11.67 -16.07 0.12
CA THR A 176 11.52 -16.17 -1.34
C THR A 176 11.66 -17.60 -1.89
N LYS A 177 12.53 -18.43 -1.29
CA LYS A 177 12.72 -19.83 -1.71
C LYS A 177 11.51 -20.74 -1.43
N ARG A 178 10.65 -20.35 -0.49
CA ARG A 178 9.43 -21.06 -0.09
C ARG A 178 8.19 -20.52 -0.82
N ILE A 179 8.31 -19.36 -1.47
CA ILE A 179 7.25 -18.74 -2.26
C ILE A 179 7.35 -19.26 -3.70
N ASN A 180 6.94 -20.51 -3.90
CA ASN A 180 7.03 -21.32 -5.15
C ASN A 180 7.11 -20.53 -6.49
N ASN A 181 6.00 -20.46 -7.24
CA ASN A 181 5.96 -19.94 -8.62
C ASN A 181 6.07 -18.41 -8.71
N TYR A 182 5.93 -17.71 -7.59
CA TYR A 182 5.93 -16.24 -7.54
C TYR A 182 7.24 -15.65 -7.00
N GLY A 183 8.16 -16.47 -6.50
CA GLY A 183 9.33 -15.99 -5.77
C GLY A 183 10.21 -15.05 -6.59
N SER A 184 10.39 -15.31 -7.89
CA SER A 184 11.17 -14.42 -8.76
C SER A 184 10.50 -13.06 -8.95
N GLU A 185 9.20 -13.04 -9.24
CA GLU A 185 8.39 -11.85 -9.48
C GLU A 185 8.29 -11.00 -8.21
N ILE A 186 8.03 -11.66 -7.08
CA ILE A 186 7.95 -11.04 -5.76
C ILE A 186 9.30 -10.41 -5.39
N LEU A 187 10.42 -11.08 -5.65
CA LEU A 187 11.75 -10.53 -5.40
C LEU A 187 12.02 -9.28 -6.25
N LYS A 188 11.57 -9.26 -7.52
CA LYS A 188 11.71 -8.09 -8.40
C LYS A 188 10.95 -6.88 -7.82
N VAL A 189 9.69 -7.05 -7.41
CA VAL A 189 8.90 -5.94 -6.86
C VAL A 189 9.38 -5.53 -5.45
N ALA A 190 9.87 -6.47 -4.65
CA ALA A 190 10.55 -6.18 -3.38
C ALA A 190 11.79 -5.28 -3.61
N GLN A 191 12.59 -5.57 -4.63
CA GLN A 191 13.72 -4.71 -4.99
C GLN A 191 13.26 -3.31 -5.43
N MET A 192 12.15 -3.20 -6.16
CA MET A 192 11.59 -1.89 -6.53
C MET A 192 11.22 -1.05 -5.30
N VAL A 193 10.68 -1.68 -4.24
CA VAL A 193 10.39 -1.01 -2.97
C VAL A 193 11.68 -0.50 -2.31
N ILE A 194 12.73 -1.35 -2.24
CA ILE A 194 14.04 -0.95 -1.69
C ILE A 194 14.62 0.24 -2.47
N ASP A 195 14.61 0.18 -3.80
CA ASP A 195 15.11 1.24 -4.67
C ASP A 195 14.35 2.55 -4.48
N ALA A 196 13.02 2.48 -4.37
CA ALA A 196 12.17 3.64 -4.10
C ALA A 196 12.49 4.26 -2.72
N VAL A 197 12.65 3.45 -1.68
CA VAL A 197 12.99 3.91 -0.33
C VAL A 197 14.40 4.52 -0.29
N MET A 198 15.38 3.95 -1.01
CA MET A 198 16.72 4.54 -1.13
C MET A 198 16.67 5.92 -1.81
N ARG A 199 15.86 6.08 -2.86
CA ARG A 199 15.64 7.38 -3.51
C ARG A 199 14.99 8.39 -2.56
N LEU A 200 13.97 7.96 -1.82
CA LEU A 200 13.34 8.79 -0.78
C LEU A 200 14.36 9.28 0.25
N CYS A 201 15.21 8.40 0.76
CA CYS A 201 16.28 8.77 1.68
C CYS A 201 17.22 9.82 1.09
N LYS A 202 17.59 9.66 -0.18
CA LYS A 202 18.47 10.60 -0.88
C LYS A 202 17.83 11.99 -0.96
N GLU A 203 16.58 12.08 -1.41
CA GLU A 203 15.86 13.35 -1.50
C GLU A 203 15.71 14.04 -0.14
N TYR A 204 15.34 13.29 0.90
CA TYR A 204 15.28 13.83 2.27
C TYR A 204 16.64 14.33 2.76
N SER A 205 17.72 13.60 2.46
CA SER A 205 19.08 14.02 2.85
C SER A 205 19.52 15.31 2.14
N LEU A 206 19.17 15.47 0.86
CA LEU A 206 19.45 16.68 0.09
C LEU A 206 18.64 17.86 0.61
N ALA A 207 17.35 17.67 0.91
CA ALA A 207 16.47 18.69 1.46
C ALA A 207 16.95 19.22 2.82
N VAL A 208 17.55 18.36 3.67
CA VAL A 208 18.17 18.76 4.94
C VAL A 208 19.42 19.61 4.72
N ASN A 209 20.22 19.31 3.69
CA ASN A 209 21.46 20.04 3.39
C ASN A 209 21.22 21.42 2.72
N TRP A 210 20.02 21.67 2.18
CA TRP A 210 19.69 22.90 1.45
C TRP A 210 19.17 24.06 2.29
N ILE A 211 18.92 23.90 3.59
CA ILE A 211 18.39 24.99 4.43
C ILE A 211 19.49 25.54 5.35
N PRO A 212 20.29 26.53 4.91
CA PRO A 212 21.19 27.25 5.79
C PRO A 212 20.37 28.01 6.83
N GLY A 213 20.42 27.58 8.10
CA GLY A 213 19.85 28.30 9.24
C GLY A 213 18.56 27.72 9.85
N MET A 214 17.95 26.67 9.27
CA MET A 214 16.97 25.85 9.99
C MET A 214 17.46 24.41 10.05
N GLN A 215 18.20 24.09 11.11
CA GLN A 215 18.33 22.71 11.58
C GLN A 215 16.97 22.28 12.14
N ASP A 216 16.03 21.93 11.27
CA ASP A 216 14.80 21.29 11.70
C ASP A 216 15.16 19.86 12.14
N LEU A 217 15.50 19.72 13.43
CA LEU A 217 15.90 18.46 14.09
C LEU A 217 14.99 17.29 13.75
N ARG A 218 13.72 17.55 13.41
CA ARG A 218 12.75 16.54 12.98
C ARG A 218 13.10 15.93 11.63
N ARG A 219 13.50 16.72 10.63
CA ARG A 219 13.88 16.23 9.29
C ARG A 219 15.14 15.38 9.35
N MET A 220 16.10 15.76 10.20
CA MET A 220 17.27 14.93 10.49
C MET A 220 16.88 13.63 11.18
N LYS A 221 15.96 13.64 12.15
CA LYS A 221 15.48 12.42 12.82
C LYS A 221 14.80 11.45 11.85
N THR A 222 13.87 11.90 11.00
CA THR A 222 13.17 11.03 10.05
C THR A 222 14.13 10.40 9.05
N ALA A 223 15.03 11.19 8.43
CA ALA A 223 16.04 10.66 7.53
C ALA A 223 16.98 9.66 8.23
N TRP A 224 17.33 9.91 9.49
CA TRP A 224 18.20 9.03 10.28
C TRP A 224 17.47 7.76 10.76
N THR A 225 16.19 7.85 11.12
CA THR A 225 15.32 6.71 11.45
C THR A 225 15.14 5.81 10.25
N ILE A 226 14.82 6.37 9.08
CA ILE A 226 14.68 5.58 7.84
C ILE A 226 16.03 4.93 7.47
N LYS A 227 17.14 5.68 7.53
CA LYS A 227 18.48 5.14 7.29
C LYS A 227 18.84 4.02 8.27
N LYS A 228 18.49 4.15 9.54
CA LYS A 228 18.73 3.12 10.58
C LYS A 228 17.87 1.88 10.36
N LEU A 229 16.62 2.05 9.92
CA LEU A 229 15.72 0.94 9.58
C LEU A 229 16.25 0.11 8.40
N ILE A 230 16.80 0.76 7.37
CA ILE A 230 17.40 0.08 6.21
C ILE A 230 18.68 -0.66 6.61
N LEU A 231 19.60 0.00 7.33
CA LEU A 231 20.85 -0.62 7.76
C LEU A 231 20.64 -1.78 8.75
N GLY A 232 19.58 -1.74 9.56
CA GLY A 232 19.20 -2.83 10.46
C GLY A 232 18.39 -3.96 9.82
N THR A 233 17.85 -3.77 8.62
CA THR A 233 17.13 -4.82 7.87
C THR A 233 18.04 -5.56 6.88
N MET A 234 19.18 -4.97 6.48
CA MET A 234 20.21 -5.58 5.61
C MET A 234 21.32 -6.34 6.35
N LEU A 235 21.25 -6.43 7.70
CA LEU A 235 22.09 -7.26 8.55
C LEU A 235 21.25 -8.37 9.20
#